data_AF-A0A838PL78-F1
#
_entry.id   AF-A0A838PL78-F1
#
_cell.length_a   1.000
_cell.length_b   1.000
_cell.length_c   1.000
_cell.angle_alpha   90.00
_cell.angle_beta   90.00
_cell.angle_gamma   90.00
#
_symmetry.space_group_name_H-M   'P 1'
#
loop_
_entity.id
_entity.type
_entity.pdbx_description
1 polymer ?
#
loop_
_entity_poly.entity_id
_entity_poly.type
_entity_poly.pdbx_seq_one_letter_code
_entity_poly.pdbx_strand_id
1 'polypeptide(L)' 'MSSHAPVPADQAIDSQALADRIARIASDRKAVDIRVIDLRGIVGYTDFFVVCSGNSERQTKAISDAVHRELK' A
#
# COMPACT_ATOMS: atom_id res chain seq x y z
N MET A 1 -12.17 -14.35 -18.28
CA MET A 1 -11.54 -14.69 -17.00
C MET A 1 -10.06 -14.38 -17.12
N SER A 2 -9.68 -13.14 -16.78
CA SER A 2 -8.33 -12.64 -17.07
C SER A 2 -7.32 -13.28 -16.12
N SER A 3 -6.44 -14.09 -16.71
CA SER A 3 -5.30 -14.74 -16.09
C SER A 3 -4.32 -13.68 -15.59
N HIS A 4 -4.11 -13.63 -14.27
CA HIS A 4 -2.96 -12.95 -13.68
C HIS A 4 -1.81 -13.96 -13.67
N ALA A 5 -0.89 -13.81 -14.62
CA ALA A 5 0.31 -14.62 -14.65
C ALA A 5 1.17 -14.32 -13.40
N PRO A 6 1.76 -15.34 -12.75
CA PRO A 6 2.60 -15.13 -11.59
C PRO A 6 3.84 -14.31 -11.98
N VAL A 7 4.09 -13.24 -11.22
CA VAL A 7 5.30 -12.42 -11.37
C VAL A 7 6.53 -13.31 -11.08
N PRO A 8 7.55 -13.35 -11.96
CA PRO A 8 8.74 -14.18 -11.77
C PRO A 8 9.47 -13.86 -10.46
N ALA A 9 9.91 -14.90 -9.75
CA ALA A 9 10.47 -14.84 -8.39
C ALA A 9 11.77 -14.04 -8.22
N ASP A 10 12.44 -13.67 -9.31
CA ASP A 10 13.75 -12.98 -9.29
C ASP A 10 13.64 -11.44 -9.30
N GLN A 11 12.41 -10.89 -9.37
CA GLN A 11 12.12 -9.45 -9.24
C GLN A 11 10.94 -9.18 -8.31
N ALA A 12 10.58 -10.13 -7.44
CA ALA A 12 9.43 -9.97 -6.56
C ALA A 12 9.75 -8.94 -5.47
N ILE A 13 9.26 -7.71 -5.64
CA ILE A 13 9.02 -6.82 -4.50
C ILE A 13 8.11 -7.62 -3.57
N ASP A 14 8.59 -7.95 -2.37
CA ASP A 14 7.75 -8.58 -1.36
C ASP A 14 6.56 -7.65 -1.08
N SER A 15 5.38 -8.03 -1.58
CA SER A 15 4.15 -7.23 -1.48
C SER A 15 3.79 -6.92 -0.03
N GLN A 16 4.14 -7.81 0.91
CA GLN A 16 3.92 -7.57 2.33
C GLN A 16 4.89 -6.52 2.86
N ALA A 17 6.17 -6.62 2.52
CA ALA A 17 7.16 -5.60 2.88
C ALA A 17 6.82 -4.22 2.28
N LEU A 18 6.27 -4.18 1.06
CA LEU A 18 5.77 -2.97 0.42
C LEU A 18 4.58 -2.37 1.18
N ALA A 19 3.60 -3.19 1.55
CA ALA A 19 2.45 -2.76 2.33
C ALA A 19 2.88 -2.19 3.70
N ASP A 20 3.79 -2.87 4.40
CA ASP A 20 4.33 -2.40 5.67
C ASP A 20 5.13 -1.10 5.54
N ARG A 21 5.82 -0.91 4.41
CA ARG A 21 6.54 0.33 4.11
C ARG A 21 5.56 1.48 3.88
N ILE A 22 4.48 1.26 3.12
CA ILE A 22 3.42 2.26 2.90
C ILE A 22 2.76 2.65 4.23
N ALA A 23 2.44 1.67 5.07
CA ALA A 23 1.85 1.92 6.39
C ALA A 23 2.77 2.78 7.28
N ARG A 24 4.08 2.53 7.23
CA ARG A 24 5.09 3.35 7.93
C ARG A 24 5.12 4.79 7.41
N ILE A 25 5.16 4.99 6.09
CA ILE A 25 5.14 6.34 5.49
C ILE A 25 3.88 7.11 5.91
N ALA A 26 2.72 6.45 5.92
CA ALA A 26 1.47 7.04 6.39
C ALA A 26 1.54 7.39 7.89
N SER A 27 2.11 6.51 8.72
CA SER A 27 2.30 6.73 10.15
C SER A 27 3.22 7.93 10.45
N ASP A 28 4.32 8.08 9.69
CA ASP A 28 5.24 9.21 9.81
C ASP A 28 4.58 10.56 9.50
N ARG A 29 3.53 10.55 8.67
CA ARG A 29 2.68 11.71 8.37
C ARG A 29 1.46 11.83 9.30
N LYS A 30 1.47 11.09 10.42
CA LYS A 30 0.42 11.10 11.45
C LYS A 30 -0.96 10.72 10.92
N ALA A 31 -1.02 9.82 9.94
CA ALA A 31 -2.29 9.24 9.51
C ALA A 31 -2.91 8.44 10.67
N VAL A 32 -4.24 8.40 10.70
CA VAL A 32 -5.03 7.64 11.68
C VAL A 32 -5.71 6.45 10.98
N ASP A 33 -6.16 5.47 11.77
CA ASP A 33 -6.85 4.27 11.28
C ASP A 33 -6.11 3.54 10.15
N ILE A 34 -4.79 3.41 10.27
CA ILE A 34 -3.97 2.68 9.29
C ILE A 34 -4.28 1.19 9.39
N ARG A 35 -4.78 0.59 8.31
CA ARG A 35 -5.11 -0.83 8.18
C ARG A 35 -4.44 -1.41 6.96
N VAL A 36 -3.71 -2.50 7.16
CA VAL A 36 -3.21 -3.36 6.09
C VAL A 36 -4.19 -4.54 5.98
N ILE A 37 -4.76 -4.73 4.80
CA ILE A 37 -5.78 -5.73 4.50
C ILE A 37 -5.17 -6.72 3.51
N ASP A 38 -5.06 -7.98 3.89
CA ASP A 38 -4.61 -9.07 3.01
C ASP A 38 -5.77 -9.49 2.09
N LEU A 39 -5.52 -9.42 0.78
CA LEU A 39 -6.48 -9.75 -0.28
C LEU A 39 -6.10 -11.03 -1.04
N ARG A 40 -4.97 -11.65 -0.71
CA ARG A 40 -4.49 -12.85 -1.37
C ARG A 40 -5.53 -13.96 -1.22
N GLY A 41 -5.88 -14.61 -2.33
CA GLY A 41 -6.92 -15.64 -2.37
C GLY A 41 -8.36 -15.13 -2.40
N ILE A 42 -8.57 -13.81 -2.27
CA ILE A 42 -9.88 -13.15 -2.46
C ILE A 42 -9.92 -12.49 -3.84
N VAL A 43 -8.84 -11.80 -4.20
CA VAL A 43 -8.74 -10.98 -5.42
C VAL A 43 -7.47 -11.36 -6.18
N GLY A 44 -7.57 -11.51 -7.51
CA GLY A 44 -6.46 -11.99 -8.35
C GLY A 44 -5.52 -10.92 -8.91
N TYR A 45 -5.72 -9.64 -8.59
CA TYR A 45 -4.96 -8.52 -9.19
C TYR A 45 -4.25 -7.63 -8.17
N THR A 46 -4.39 -7.89 -6.87
CA THR A 46 -3.75 -7.11 -5.79
C THR A 46 -3.60 -7.99 -4.56
N ASP A 47 -2.43 -7.93 -3.92
CA ASP A 47 -2.14 -8.72 -2.71
C ASP A 47 -2.61 -8.03 -1.43
N PHE A 48 -2.44 -6.71 -1.32
CA PHE A 48 -2.75 -5.95 -0.10
C PHE A 48 -3.41 -4.61 -0.42
N PHE A 49 -4.33 -4.18 0.45
CA PHE A 49 -4.72 -2.78 0.58
C PHE A 49 -4.12 -2.17 1.83
N VAL A 50 -3.65 -0.92 1.70
CA VAL A 50 -3.29 -0.08 2.84
C VAL A 50 -4.25 1.09 2.86
N VAL A 51 -5.14 1.12 3.86
CA VAL A 51 -6.16 2.16 4.05
C VAL A 51 -5.78 2.98 5.27
N CYS A 52 -5.88 4.30 5.16
CA CYS A 52 -5.66 5.21 6.28
C CYS A 52 -6.47 6.49 6.09
N SER A 53 -6.63 7.25 7.17
CA SER A 53 -7.38 8.49 7.22
C SER A 53 -6.46 9.66 7.60
N GLY A 54 -6.65 10.81 6.94
CA GLY A 54 -6.10 12.10 7.34
C GLY A 54 -7.16 12.96 8.01
N ASN A 55 -6.77 13.78 8.98
CA ASN A 55 -7.68 14.70 9.70
C ASN A 55 -8.03 15.96 8.89
N SER A 56 -7.47 16.14 7.71
CA SER A 56 -7.79 17.22 6.77
C SER A 56 -7.37 16.84 5.35
N GLU A 57 -7.97 17.48 4.35
CA GLU A 57 -7.59 17.28 2.93
C GLU A 57 -6.10 17.55 2.68
N ARG A 58 -5.55 18.59 3.32
CA ARG A 58 -4.12 18.91 3.23
C ARG A 58 -3.25 17.78 3.76
N GLN A 59 -3.62 17.18 4.89
CA GLN A 59 -2.88 16.05 5.47
C GLN A 59 -3.00 14.82 4.57
N THR A 60 -4.21 14.49 4.11
CA THR A 60 -4.45 13.37 3.18
C THR A 60 -3.60 13.50 1.91
N LYS A 61 -3.52 14.71 1.35
CA LYS A 61 -2.63 15.00 0.21
C LYS A 61 -1.17 14.79 0.57
N ALA A 62 -0.71 15.29 1.72
CA ALA A 62 0.67 15.12 2.16
C ALA A 62 1.07 13.65 2.40
N ILE A 63 0.13 12.82 2.86
CA ILE A 63 0.31 11.36 3.00
C ILE A 63 0.49 10.73 1.60
N SER A 64 -0.44 10.99 0.68
CA SER A 64 -0.40 10.46 -0.68
C SER A 64 0.88 10.87 -1.43
N ASP A 65 1.23 12.17 -1.36
CA ASP A 65 2.44 12.71 -1.99
C ASP A 65 3.73 12.09 -1.40
N ALA A 66 3.75 11.77 -0.10
CA ALA A 66 4.87 11.09 0.53
C ALA A 66 5.03 9.65 0.03
N VAL A 67 3.93 8.89 0.00
CA VAL A 67 3.94 7.52 -0.54
C VAL A 67 4.41 7.51 -1.99
N HIS A 68 3.88 8.39 -2.84
CA HIS A 68 4.26 8.47 -4.25
C HIS A 68 5.73 8.83 -4.45
N ARG A 69 6.27 9.74 -3.64
CA ARG A 69 7.66 10.18 -3.73
C ARG A 69 8.65 9.12 -3.24
N GLU A 70 8.32 8.40 -2.17
CA GLU A 70 9.24 7.45 -1.55
C GLU A 70 9.24 6.08 -2.24
N LEU A 71 8.19 5.75 -3.00
CA LEU A 71 8.08 4.50 -3.76
C LEU A 71 8.55 4.58 -5.23
N LYS A 72 8.85 5.77 -5.75
CA LYS A 72 9.51 5.94 -7.04
C LYS A 72 10.99 5.58 -6.96
#